data_AF-A0A397GQC9-F1
#
_entry.id   AF-A0A397GQC9-F1
#
_cell.length_a   1.000
_cell.length_b   1.000
_cell.length_c   1.000
_cell.angle_alpha   90.00
_cell.angle_beta   90.00
_cell.angle_gamma   90.00
#
_symmetry.space_group_name_H-M   'P 1'
#
loop_
_entity.id
_entity.type
_entity.pdbx_description
1 polymer ?
#
loop_
_entity_poly.entity_id
_entity_poly.type
_entity_poly.pdbx_seq_one_letter_code
_entity_poly.pdbx_strand_id
1 'polypeptide(L)'
;MGFLVKNISTLDKNSTSTFWQYFNYALADNKKNHDGKHYILSIIADDFTYKELQENLGVIGQHTISELQKHKRICGYEMPLLNKLIFHRTKFTSEQLQQFELFFSTKKHVNMSFYKINNTSGLPVLYLQDHKKAL
;
A
#
# COMPACT_ATOMS: atom_id res chain seq x y z
N MET A 1 -10.09 25.20 16.79
CA MET A 1 -8.70 25.39 17.24
C MET A 1 -8.65 25.17 18.75
N GLY A 2 -8.47 23.92 19.19
CA GLY A 2 -8.36 23.58 20.62
C GLY A 2 -6.99 22.97 20.85
N PHE A 3 -6.08 23.75 21.43
CA PHE A 3 -4.72 23.29 21.71
C PHE A 3 -4.74 22.28 22.86
N LEU A 4 -4.10 21.13 22.63
CA LEU A 4 -3.79 20.14 23.65
C LEU A 4 -2.93 20.80 24.73
N VAL A 5 -3.48 20.88 25.95
CA VAL A 5 -2.72 21.29 27.14
C VAL A 5 -1.70 20.20 27.43
N LYS A 6 -0.44 20.53 27.20
CA LYS A 6 0.73 19.71 27.48
C LYS A 6 1.03 19.80 28.99
N ASN A 7 0.38 18.97 29.80
CA ASN A 7 0.81 18.71 31.18
C ASN A 7 1.31 17.26 31.26
N ILE A 8 2.57 17.07 30.86
CA ILE A 8 3.33 15.84 31.09
C ILE A 8 4.09 16.06 32.40
N SER A 9 3.38 15.97 33.51
CA SER A 9 3.94 16.27 34.84
C SER A 9 3.24 15.49 35.93
N THR A 10 2.94 14.21 35.66
CA THR A 10 2.94 13.06 36.57
C THR A 10 2.32 11.89 35.80
N LEU A 11 3.14 11.07 35.15
CA LEU A 11 2.68 9.77 34.65
C LEU A 11 2.49 8.86 35.87
N ASP A 12 1.30 8.91 36.46
CA ASP A 12 0.88 7.97 37.49
C ASP A 12 1.03 6.55 36.90
N LYS A 13 1.69 5.63 37.60
CA LYS A 13 1.88 4.24 37.10
C LYS A 13 0.56 3.57 36.70
N ASN A 14 -0.54 4.04 37.29
CA ASN A 14 -1.90 3.61 36.96
C ASN A 14 -2.32 4.00 35.54
N SER A 15 -1.90 5.15 35.01
CA SER A 15 -2.35 5.64 33.70
C SER A 15 -1.85 4.80 32.53
N THR A 16 -0.62 4.28 32.60
CA THR A 16 -0.06 3.42 31.54
C THR A 16 -0.77 2.06 31.51
N SER A 17 -1.03 1.46 32.68
CA SER A 17 -1.79 0.21 32.79
C SER A 17 -3.21 0.38 32.26
N THR A 18 -3.88 1.47 32.66
CA THR A 18 -5.22 1.81 32.19
C THR A 18 -5.26 2.00 30.67
N PHE A 19 -4.27 2.70 30.07
CA PHE A 19 -4.17 2.84 28.62
C PHE A 19 -4.12 1.48 27.91
N TRP A 20 -3.20 0.60 28.30
CA TRP A 20 -3.05 -0.71 27.66
C TRP A 20 -4.29 -1.60 27.84
N GLN A 21 -4.97 -1.49 28.98
CA GLN A 21 -6.22 -2.20 29.22
C GLN A 21 -7.32 -1.74 28.24
N TYR A 22 -7.55 -0.43 28.11
CA TYR A 22 -8.54 0.11 27.18
C TYR A 22 -8.16 -0.16 25.71
N PHE A 23 -6.87 -0.09 25.37
CA PHE A 23 -6.38 -0.42 24.04
C PHE A 23 -6.65 -1.88 23.69
N ASN A 24 -6.40 -2.81 24.62
CA ASN A 24 -6.70 -4.23 24.44
C ASN A 24 -8.21 -4.49 24.28
N TYR A 25 -9.08 -3.76 25.01
CA TYR A 25 -10.52 -3.84 24.78
C TYR A 25 -10.92 -3.37 23.39
N ALA A 26 -10.40 -2.23 22.92
CA ALA A 26 -10.67 -1.72 21.58
C ALA A 26 -10.18 -2.69 20.49
N LEU A 27 -9.03 -3.34 20.71
CA LEU A 27 -8.47 -4.32 19.79
C LEU A 27 -9.28 -5.63 19.75
N ALA A 28 -9.91 -6.01 20.86
CA ALA A 28 -10.78 -7.17 20.97
C ALA A 28 -12.19 -6.93 20.40
N ASP A 29 -12.74 -5.72 20.58
CA ASP A 29 -14.07 -5.31 20.13
C ASP A 29 -14.15 -5.08 18.61
N ASN A 30 -13.01 -4.80 17.96
CA ASN A 30 -12.99 -4.59 16.52
C ASN A 30 -13.41 -5.87 15.75
N LYS A 31 -14.31 -5.72 14.77
CA LYS A 31 -14.71 -6.80 13.86
C LYS A 31 -13.44 -7.47 13.33
N LYS A 32 -13.33 -8.80 13.47
CA LYS A 32 -12.13 -9.64 13.25
C LYS A 32 -11.50 -9.58 11.85
N ASN A 33 -11.77 -8.57 11.03
CA ASN A 33 -11.09 -8.33 9.78
C ASN A 33 -9.62 -8.04 10.07
N HIS A 34 -8.74 -8.74 9.37
CA HIS A 34 -7.29 -8.62 9.50
C HIS A 34 -6.86 -7.13 9.41
N ASP A 35 -7.42 -6.41 8.45
CA ASP A 35 -7.12 -5.00 8.17
C ASP A 35 -7.45 -4.06 9.34
N GLY A 36 -8.54 -4.33 10.09
CA GLY A 36 -8.98 -3.48 11.20
C GLY A 36 -8.04 -3.55 12.41
N LYS A 37 -7.54 -4.76 12.71
CA LYS A 37 -6.54 -4.95 13.77
C LYS A 37 -5.18 -4.37 13.38
N HIS A 38 -4.76 -4.57 12.13
CA HIS A 38 -3.53 -3.98 11.61
C HIS A 38 -3.59 -2.45 11.63
N TYR A 39 -4.73 -1.85 11.32
CA TYR A 39 -4.91 -0.41 11.40
C TYR A 39 -4.74 0.11 12.84
N ILE A 40 -5.49 -0.44 13.81
CA ILE A 40 -5.39 -0.01 15.22
C ILE A 40 -3.97 -0.14 15.76
N LEU A 41 -3.30 -1.25 15.46
CA LEU A 41 -1.92 -1.48 15.87
C LEU A 41 -0.95 -0.50 15.20
N SER A 42 -1.17 -0.17 13.93
CA SER A 42 -0.32 0.77 13.20
C SER A 42 -0.37 2.19 13.76
N ILE A 43 -1.49 2.62 14.37
CA ILE A 43 -1.64 3.96 14.97
C ILE A 43 -0.52 4.21 15.98
N ILE A 44 -0.32 3.26 16.90
CA ILE A 44 0.61 3.38 18.03
C ILE A 44 2.02 2.83 17.73
N ALA A 45 2.24 2.22 16.55
CA ALA A 45 3.46 1.46 16.26
C ALA A 45 4.76 2.30 16.21
N ASP A 46 4.65 3.62 16.00
CA ASP A 46 5.80 4.54 16.04
C ASP A 46 5.93 5.26 17.40
N ASP A 47 4.89 5.24 18.23
CA ASP A 47 4.85 5.98 19.49
C ASP A 47 5.46 5.18 20.65
N PHE A 48 5.63 3.86 20.46
CA PHE A 48 6.17 2.94 21.45
C PHE A 48 7.35 2.16 20.90
N THR A 49 8.28 1.78 21.78
CA THR A 49 9.40 0.92 21.40
C THR A 49 8.94 -0.52 21.15
N TYR A 50 9.73 -1.24 20.35
CA TYR A 50 9.50 -2.66 20.07
C TYR A 50 9.27 -3.50 21.35
N LYS A 51 10.06 -3.25 22.39
CA LYS A 51 9.98 -3.98 23.66
C LYS A 51 8.65 -3.73 24.37
N GLU A 52 8.20 -2.47 24.43
CA GLU A 52 6.93 -2.10 25.04
C GLU A 52 5.74 -2.70 24.30
N LEU A 53 5.78 -2.69 22.96
CA LEU A 53 4.73 -3.32 22.14
C LEU A 53 4.68 -4.85 22.37
N GLN A 54 5.84 -5.51 22.44
CA GLN A 54 5.91 -6.94 22.66
C GLN A 54 5.39 -7.34 24.06
N GLU A 55 5.76 -6.59 25.09
CA GLU A 55 5.37 -6.85 26.48
C GLU A 55 3.86 -6.59 26.72
N ASN A 56 3.30 -5.53 26.14
CA ASN A 56 1.91 -5.12 26.43
C ASN A 56 0.84 -5.78 25.54
N LEU A 57 1.20 -6.19 24.32
CA LEU A 57 0.24 -6.77 23.36
C LEU A 57 0.33 -8.30 23.26
N GLY A 58 1.36 -8.91 23.86
CA GLY A 58 1.57 -10.35 23.86
C GLY A 58 2.05 -10.88 22.51
N VAL A 59 3.24 -11.47 22.48
CA VAL A 59 3.87 -12.21 21.35
C VAL A 59 3.50 -11.68 19.96
N ILE A 60 3.58 -10.37 19.76
CA ILE A 60 3.60 -9.81 18.41
C ILE A 60 5.02 -10.05 17.88
N GLY A 61 5.13 -10.76 16.76
CA GLY A 61 6.42 -11.06 16.15
C GLY A 61 7.12 -9.78 15.65
N GLN A 62 8.45 -9.78 15.65
CA GLN A 62 9.28 -8.70 15.08
C GLN A 62 8.84 -8.31 13.66
N HIS A 63 8.53 -9.32 12.84
CA HIS A 63 8.05 -9.12 11.49
C HIS A 63 6.74 -8.32 11.45
N THR A 64 5.79 -8.61 12.35
CA THR A 64 4.48 -7.95 12.40
C THR A 64 4.63 -6.48 12.78
N ILE A 65 5.48 -6.14 13.75
CA ILE A 65 5.74 -4.75 14.14
C ILE A 65 6.40 -3.98 13.00
N SER A 66 7.37 -4.59 12.32
CA SER A 66 8.02 -3.99 11.15
C SER A 66 7.00 -3.69 10.03
N GLU A 67 6.10 -4.62 9.74
CA GLU A 67 5.05 -4.43 8.75
C GLU A 67 4.06 -3.33 9.16
N LEU A 68 3.70 -3.22 10.44
CA LEU A 68 2.83 -2.16 10.96
C LEU A 68 3.46 -0.77 10.83
N GLN A 69 4.75 -0.64 11.12
CA GLN A 69 5.50 0.61 10.96
C GLN A 69 5.63 1.00 9.48
N LYS A 70 5.91 0.04 8.60
CA LYS A 70 5.88 0.27 7.14
C LYS A 70 4.50 0.71 6.69
N HIS A 71 3.45 0.05 7.15
CA HIS A 71 2.08 0.39 6.83
C HIS A 71 1.76 1.83 7.25
N LYS A 72 2.08 2.27 8.47
CA LYS A 72 1.90 3.66 8.91
C LYS A 72 2.65 4.67 8.01
N ARG A 73 3.90 4.37 7.65
CA ARG A 73 4.70 5.23 6.75
C ARG A 73 4.12 5.33 5.34
N ILE A 74 3.60 4.24 4.80
CA ILE A 74 3.04 4.17 3.45
C ILE A 74 1.64 4.80 3.39
N CYS A 75 0.82 4.57 4.43
CA CYS A 75 -0.59 4.92 4.44
C CYS A 75 -0.90 6.30 5.05
N GLY A 76 0.00 6.88 5.85
CA GLY A 76 -0.18 8.20 6.46
C GLY A 76 -1.26 8.24 7.56
N TYR A 77 -1.24 9.31 8.37
CA TYR A 77 -2.05 9.43 9.60
C TYR A 77 -3.57 9.67 9.37
N GLU A 78 -4.03 9.74 8.14
CA GLU A 78 -5.40 10.15 7.82
C GLU A 78 -6.07 9.27 6.77
N MET A 79 -5.61 8.03 6.57
CA MET A 79 -6.29 7.17 5.62
C MET A 79 -7.65 6.76 6.20
N PRO A 80 -8.78 7.22 5.64
CA PRO A 80 -10.07 6.68 6.03
C PRO A 80 -10.02 5.17 5.81
N LEU A 81 -10.67 4.40 6.69
CA LEU A 81 -10.92 2.97 6.51
C LEU A 81 -11.17 2.73 5.01
N LEU A 82 -10.28 1.95 4.37
CA LEU A 82 -10.38 1.62 2.96
C LEU A 82 -11.75 0.95 2.75
N ASN A 83 -12.78 1.74 2.46
CA ASN A 83 -14.01 1.24 1.91
C ASN A 83 -13.58 0.61 0.60
N LYS A 84 -13.49 -0.72 0.59
CA LYS A 84 -13.07 -1.51 -0.56
C LYS A 84 -13.78 -0.93 -1.78
N LEU A 85 -13.01 -0.33 -2.68
CA LEU A 85 -13.57 0.23 -3.91
C LEU A 85 -14.35 -0.89 -4.58
N ILE A 86 -15.65 -0.66 -4.79
CA ILE A 86 -16.50 -1.60 -5.50
C ILE A 86 -16.07 -1.51 -6.96
N PHE A 87 -15.31 -2.50 -7.42
CA PHE A 87 -14.88 -2.55 -8.81
C PHE A 87 -16.03 -3.02 -9.69
N HIS A 88 -16.54 -2.12 -10.52
CA HIS A 88 -17.43 -2.48 -11.61
C HIS A 88 -16.57 -2.88 -12.82
N ARG A 89 -16.63 -4.15 -13.22
CA ARG A 89 -15.98 -4.65 -14.45
C ARG A 89 -17.03 -4.88 -15.51
N THR A 90 -16.93 -4.16 -16.61
CA THR A 90 -17.74 -4.40 -17.80
C THR A 90 -16.98 -5.34 -18.72
N LYS A 91 -17.62 -6.42 -19.19
CA LYS A 91 -17.02 -7.28 -20.21
C LYS A 91 -17.09 -6.58 -21.56
N PHE A 92 -16.04 -6.71 -22.37
CA PHE A 92 -16.10 -6.30 -23.77
C PHE A 92 -17.14 -7.13 -24.53
N THR A 93 -17.80 -6.50 -25.49
CA THR A 93 -18.68 -7.21 -26.43
C THR A 93 -17.85 -8.03 -27.42
N SER A 94 -18.48 -9.02 -28.06
CA SER A 94 -17.81 -9.83 -29.09
C SER A 94 -17.30 -8.96 -30.26
N GLU A 95 -18.02 -7.90 -30.60
CA GLU A 95 -17.63 -6.96 -31.66
C GLU A 95 -16.37 -6.18 -31.28
N GLN A 96 -16.30 -5.65 -30.05
CA GLN A 96 -15.12 -4.96 -29.55
C GLN A 96 -13.89 -5.88 -29.54
N LEU A 97 -14.06 -7.14 -29.12
CA LEU A 97 -12.98 -8.11 -29.14
C LEU A 97 -12.50 -8.40 -30.57
N GLN A 98 -13.41 -8.58 -31.53
CA GLN A 98 -13.06 -8.75 -32.94
C GLN A 98 -12.33 -7.53 -33.51
N GLN A 99 -12.75 -6.32 -33.14
CA GLN A 99 -12.06 -5.09 -33.54
C GLN A 99 -10.64 -5.01 -32.98
N PHE A 100 -10.43 -5.41 -31.72
CA PHE A 100 -9.09 -5.50 -31.14
C PHE A 100 -8.23 -6.53 -31.89
N GLU A 101 -8.75 -7.74 -32.14
CA GLU A 101 -8.02 -8.77 -32.87
C GLU A 101 -7.65 -8.31 -34.29
N LEU A 102 -8.58 -7.64 -34.99
CA LEU A 102 -8.33 -7.08 -36.32
C LEU A 102 -7.26 -5.98 -36.27
N PHE A 103 -7.30 -5.11 -35.25
CA PHE A 103 -6.32 -4.04 -35.06
C PHE A 103 -4.91 -4.60 -34.83
N PHE A 104 -4.76 -5.59 -33.95
CA PHE A 104 -3.47 -6.22 -33.65
C PHE A 104 -2.98 -7.16 -34.75
N SER A 105 -3.86 -7.70 -35.58
CA SER A 105 -3.48 -8.53 -36.74
C SER A 105 -3.02 -7.70 -37.94
N THR A 106 -3.43 -6.44 -38.01
CA THR A 106 -3.12 -5.58 -39.15
C THR A 106 -1.69 -5.06 -39.08
N LYS A 107 -0.80 -5.65 -39.89
CA LYS A 107 0.63 -5.29 -39.97
C LYS A 107 0.86 -3.79 -40.17
N LYS A 108 -0.02 -3.07 -40.89
CA LYS A 108 0.09 -1.60 -41.05
C LYS A 108 -0.01 -0.86 -39.72
N HIS A 109 -0.89 -1.25 -38.80
CA HIS A 109 -1.07 -0.58 -37.51
C HIS A 109 -0.01 -0.99 -36.50
N VAL A 110 0.36 -2.28 -36.48
CA VAL A 110 1.44 -2.81 -35.64
C VAL A 110 2.82 -2.23 -36.02
N ASN A 111 3.07 -2.03 -37.32
CA ASN A 111 4.33 -1.49 -37.80
C ASN A 111 4.43 0.05 -37.65
N MET A 112 3.31 0.76 -37.45
CA MET A 112 3.32 2.22 -37.25
C MET A 112 3.43 2.61 -35.78
N SER A 113 3.00 1.76 -34.85
CA SER A 113 3.05 2.04 -33.41
C SER A 113 4.41 1.75 -32.76
N PHE A 114 5.43 1.24 -33.49
CA PHE A 114 6.67 0.74 -32.88
C PHE A 114 8.02 1.28 -33.39
N TYR A 115 8.08 2.33 -34.21
CA TYR A 115 9.38 2.84 -34.64
C TYR A 115 9.46 4.36 -34.64
N LYS A 116 10.37 4.93 -33.81
CA LYS A 116 11.01 6.18 -34.20
C LYS A 116 11.82 5.87 -35.47
N ILE A 117 11.71 6.69 -36.50
CA ILE A 117 12.56 6.57 -37.69
C ILE A 117 13.87 7.30 -37.36
N ASN A 118 15.02 6.71 -37.70
CA ASN A 118 16.29 7.42 -37.56
C ASN A 118 16.39 8.47 -38.67
N ASN A 119 16.48 9.75 -38.30
CA ASN A 119 16.51 10.89 -39.24
C ASN A 119 17.67 10.83 -40.22
N THR A 120 18.74 10.10 -39.91
CA THR A 120 19.95 10.02 -40.75
C THR A 120 19.89 8.89 -41.77
N SER A 121 19.22 7.76 -41.44
CA SER A 121 19.17 6.57 -42.31
C SER A 121 17.81 6.32 -42.96
N GLY A 122 16.74 6.98 -42.48
CA GLY A 122 15.38 6.77 -42.97
C GLY A 122 14.77 5.41 -42.62
N LEU A 123 15.47 4.58 -41.82
CA LEU A 123 15.02 3.25 -41.43
C LEU A 123 14.38 3.25 -40.02
N PRO A 124 13.46 2.30 -39.74
CA PRO A 124 12.83 2.16 -38.44
C PRO A 124 13.85 1.77 -37.35
N VAL A 125 13.86 2.47 -36.20
CA VAL A 125 14.74 2.15 -35.06
C VAL A 125 14.22 0.91 -34.33
N LEU A 126 14.86 -0.23 -34.56
CA LEU A 126 14.58 -1.48 -33.86
C LEU A 126 15.02 -1.37 -32.38
N TYR A 127 14.06 -1.18 -31.47
CA TYR A 127 14.31 -1.06 -30.02
C TYR A 127 14.70 -2.39 -29.34
N LEU A 128 14.64 -3.52 -30.04
CA LEU A 128 14.93 -4.86 -29.54
C LEU A 128 16.16 -5.48 -30.23
N GLN A 129 17.26 -4.74 -30.28
CA GLN A 129 18.57 -5.38 -30.48
C GLN A 129 19.29 -5.34 -29.15
N ASP A 130 19.63 -6.48 -28.55
CA ASP A 130 20.50 -6.52 -27.38
C ASP A 130 21.88 -5.98 -27.76
N HIS A 131 22.16 -4.71 -27.45
CA HIS A 131 23.49 -4.11 -27.60
C HIS A 131 24.33 -4.26 -26.33
N LYS A 132 24.18 -5.39 -25.61
CA LYS A 132 25.05 -5.71 -24.49
C LYS A 132 26.40 -6.19 -25.05
N LYS A 133 27.33 -5.25 -25.25
CA LYS A 133 28.75 -5.60 -25.41
C LYS A 133 29.23 -6.18 -24.08
N ALA A 134 29.74 -7.41 -24.12
CA ALA A 134 30.45 -7.98 -22.98
C ALA A 134 31.71 -7.14 -22.69
N LEU A 135 31.91 -6.85 -21.41
CA LEU A 135 33.09 -6.18 -20.86
C LEU A 135 34.28 -7.14 -20.86
#